data_AF-A0A7C2EBZ9-F1
#
_entry.id   AF-A0A7C2EBZ9-F1
#
_cell.length_a   1.000
_cell.length_b   1.000
_cell.length_c   1.000
_cell.angle_alpha   90.00
_cell.angle_beta   90.00
_cell.angle_gamma   90.00
#
_symmetry.space_group_name_H-M   'P 1'
#
loop_
_entity.id
_entity.type
_entity.pdbx_description
1 polymer ?
#
loop_
_entity_poly.entity_id
_entity_poly.type
_entity_poly.pdbx_seq_one_letter_code
_entity_poly.pdbx_strand_id
1 'polypeptide(L)'
;MRQYYLQALTAASRGDREQAFADTFRGLGQVIHLIQDAASPGHTRNDSHPRYSYETLIGDVQREEGPVFASWLALSREPNPGWARLPSDPLAPAPIARLLDTDQYTGTNPQITTSPLIGLSEYTNANFFSEDRTLPEDTLPPFRYPYPARSSVREADYRITLRTDKQVTRRYFLKVADGDTGYRLATVGFLRAYLQRYNLDPARFRHSRALDEGVYKDYGTRLVPRAVGYSKALLDYFFRGTLDFEVKPKGDDPTLRELKITNAAAEAMDGDFH
;
A
#
# COMPACT_ATOMS: atom_id res chain seq x y z
N MET A 1 1.16 -13.39 17.46
CA MET A 1 -0.03 -13.63 16.61
C MET A 1 -0.30 -15.12 16.40
N ARG A 2 0.58 -15.91 15.76
CA ARG A 2 0.31 -17.35 15.53
C ARG A 2 0.07 -18.16 16.81
N GLN A 3 0.82 -17.90 17.87
CA GLN A 3 0.61 -18.54 19.17
C GLN A 3 -0.74 -18.18 19.79
N TYR A 4 -1.16 -16.91 19.70
CA TYR A 4 -2.50 -16.50 20.14
C TYR A 4 -3.59 -17.20 19.33
N TYR A 5 -3.41 -17.35 18.02
CA TYR A 5 -4.38 -18.06 17.20
C TYR A 5 -4.48 -19.55 17.56
N LEU A 6 -3.34 -20.21 17.81
CA LEU A 6 -3.34 -21.59 18.31
C LEU A 6 -4.10 -21.69 19.64
N GLN A 7 -3.78 -20.81 20.61
CA GLN A 7 -4.45 -20.77 21.90
C GLN A 7 -5.95 -20.48 21.78
N ALA A 8 -6.35 -19.62 20.85
CA ALA A 8 -7.74 -19.32 20.55
C ALA A 8 -8.52 -20.56 20.10
N LEU A 9 -7.85 -21.51 19.43
CA LEU A 9 -8.44 -22.75 18.96
C LEU A 9 -8.40 -23.88 20.00
N THR A 10 -7.39 -23.91 20.88
CA THR A 10 -7.09 -25.09 21.71
C THR A 10 -7.31 -24.89 23.21
N ALA A 11 -7.41 -23.67 23.72
CA ALA A 11 -7.53 -23.44 25.16
C ALA A 11 -8.80 -24.10 25.74
N ALA A 12 -8.70 -24.64 26.96
CA ALA A 12 -9.79 -25.39 27.59
C ALA A 12 -11.01 -24.51 27.92
N SER A 13 -10.77 -23.33 28.49
CA SER A 13 -11.84 -22.41 28.88
C SER A 13 -12.30 -21.57 27.69
N ARG A 14 -13.60 -21.24 27.67
CA ARG A 14 -14.17 -20.34 26.67
C ARG A 14 -13.58 -18.93 26.76
N GLY A 15 -13.38 -18.42 27.98
CA GLY A 15 -12.84 -17.08 28.21
C GLY A 15 -11.43 -16.92 27.64
N ASP A 16 -10.56 -17.91 27.85
CA ASP A 16 -9.19 -17.87 27.33
C ASP A 16 -9.17 -17.91 25.79
N ARG A 17 -10.05 -18.70 25.18
CA ARG A 17 -10.19 -18.73 23.71
C ARG A 17 -10.63 -17.39 23.15
N GLU A 18 -11.64 -16.77 23.76
CA GLU A 18 -12.17 -15.46 23.33
C GLU A 18 -11.11 -14.35 23.48
N GLN A 19 -10.36 -14.34 24.58
CA GLN A 19 -9.26 -13.40 24.78
C GLN A 19 -8.14 -13.61 23.75
N ALA A 20 -7.74 -14.85 23.49
CA ALA A 20 -6.71 -15.16 22.51
C ALA A 20 -7.14 -14.82 21.07
N PHE A 21 -8.43 -14.94 20.73
CA PHE A 21 -8.98 -14.41 19.48
C PHE A 21 -8.84 -12.89 19.42
N ALA A 22 -9.21 -12.18 20.47
CA ALA A 22 -9.09 -10.72 20.53
C ALA A 22 -7.63 -10.27 20.32
N ASP A 23 -6.67 -10.93 20.97
CA ASP A 23 -5.25 -10.63 20.83
C ASP A 23 -4.71 -10.97 19.43
N THR A 24 -5.22 -12.05 18.82
CA THR A 24 -4.91 -12.40 17.42
C THR A 24 -5.36 -11.30 16.46
N PHE A 25 -6.63 -10.90 16.51
CA PHE A 25 -7.18 -9.91 15.59
C PHE A 25 -6.64 -8.49 15.85
N ARG A 26 -6.35 -8.14 17.10
CA ARG A 26 -5.65 -6.90 17.44
C ARG A 26 -4.26 -6.86 16.77
N GLY A 27 -3.49 -7.93 16.90
CA GLY A 27 -2.17 -8.02 16.28
C GLY A 27 -2.25 -7.94 14.75
N LEU A 28 -3.20 -8.65 14.14
CA LEU A 28 -3.41 -8.59 12.68
C LEU A 28 -3.78 -7.18 12.21
N GLY A 29 -4.68 -6.49 12.92
CA GLY A 29 -5.05 -5.11 12.62
C GLY A 29 -3.87 -4.14 12.67
N GLN A 30 -2.97 -4.31 13.64
CA GLN A 30 -1.75 -3.49 13.73
C GLN A 30 -0.81 -3.70 12.54
N VAL A 31 -0.64 -4.93 12.06
CA VAL A 31 0.20 -5.19 10.88
C VAL A 31 -0.47 -4.71 9.59
N ILE A 32 -1.79 -4.89 9.46
CA ILE A 32 -2.58 -4.32 8.35
C ILE A 32 -2.41 -2.80 8.29
N HIS A 33 -2.42 -2.12 9.43
CA HIS A 33 -2.20 -0.68 9.49
C HIS A 33 -0.86 -0.28 8.88
N LEU A 34 0.23 -1.00 9.18
CA LEU A 34 1.55 -0.74 8.57
C LEU A 34 1.54 -0.94 7.04
N ILE A 35 0.80 -1.92 6.53
CA ILE A 35 0.61 -2.12 5.09
C ILE A 35 -0.14 -0.93 4.48
N GLN A 36 -1.18 -0.43 5.16
CA GLN A 36 -1.93 0.73 4.70
C GLN A 36 -1.08 2.00 4.73
N ASP A 37 -0.20 2.17 5.73
CA ASP A 37 0.75 3.28 5.78
C ASP A 37 1.73 3.25 4.59
N ALA A 38 2.13 2.06 4.12
CA ALA A 38 2.94 1.92 2.91
C ALA A 38 2.22 2.35 1.61
N ALA A 39 0.89 2.52 1.65
CA ALA A 39 0.13 3.15 0.56
C ALA A 39 0.01 4.68 0.70
N SER A 40 0.63 5.29 1.72
CA SER A 40 0.70 6.73 1.88
C SER A 40 2.00 7.27 1.29
N PRO A 41 1.94 8.21 0.32
CA PRO A 41 3.14 8.84 -0.23
C PRO A 41 3.98 9.55 0.84
N GLY A 42 3.32 10.12 1.86
CA GLY A 42 3.99 10.80 2.97
C GLY A 42 4.88 9.85 3.78
N HIS A 43 4.31 8.75 4.26
CA HIS A 43 5.04 7.76 5.07
C HIS A 43 6.20 7.12 4.31
N THR A 44 5.98 6.71 3.06
CA THR A 44 7.03 6.08 2.24
C THR A 44 8.14 7.04 1.83
N ARG A 45 7.89 8.36 1.86
CA ARG A 45 8.88 9.40 1.60
C ARG A 45 9.38 10.08 2.87
N ASN A 46 9.08 9.52 4.05
CA ASN A 46 9.45 10.05 5.36
C ASN A 46 9.18 11.56 5.45
N ASP A 47 7.97 11.94 5.04
CA ASP A 47 7.55 13.32 4.88
C ASP A 47 6.44 13.66 5.87
N SER A 48 6.69 14.62 6.76
CA SER A 48 5.76 14.97 7.82
C SER A 48 4.65 15.87 7.29
N HIS A 49 3.40 15.44 7.43
CA HIS A 49 2.24 16.19 6.94
C HIS A 49 1.21 16.44 8.06
N PRO A 50 1.41 17.47 8.90
CA PRO A 50 0.49 17.82 9.99
C PRO A 50 -0.76 18.59 9.54
N ARG A 51 -0.86 18.90 8.24
CA ARG A 51 -1.98 19.64 7.62
C ARG A 51 -2.77 18.69 6.71
N TYR A 52 -3.69 19.26 5.94
CA TYR A 52 -4.41 18.52 4.91
C TYR A 52 -3.44 17.79 3.98
N SER A 53 -3.65 16.50 3.80
CA SER A 53 -2.78 15.61 3.05
C SER A 53 -3.61 14.60 2.25
N TYR A 54 -2.91 13.73 1.52
CA TYR A 54 -3.50 12.56 0.88
C TYR A 54 -4.46 11.80 1.81
N GLU A 55 -4.06 11.50 3.04
CA GLU A 55 -4.86 10.71 3.99
C GLU A 55 -6.13 11.45 4.41
N THR A 56 -6.05 12.78 4.55
CA THR A 56 -7.23 13.59 4.85
C THR A 56 -8.24 13.49 3.71
N LEU A 57 -7.79 13.61 2.44
CA LEU A 57 -8.68 13.41 1.29
C LEU A 57 -9.29 12.01 1.29
N ILE A 58 -8.50 10.95 1.48
CA ILE A 58 -9.05 9.58 1.45
C ILE A 58 -10.16 9.42 2.51
N GLY A 59 -9.96 10.00 3.70
CA GLY A 59 -11.00 10.05 4.74
C GLY A 59 -12.25 10.84 4.31
N ASP A 60 -12.07 11.99 3.66
CA ASP A 60 -13.20 12.78 3.13
C ASP A 60 -13.96 12.01 2.04
N VAL A 61 -13.27 11.42 1.07
CA VAL A 61 -13.89 10.62 0.00
C VAL A 61 -14.63 9.41 0.57
N GLN A 62 -14.06 8.73 1.57
CA GLN A 62 -14.73 7.61 2.23
C GLN A 62 -16.02 8.05 2.95
N ARG A 63 -16.04 9.21 3.60
CA ARG A 63 -17.21 9.70 4.36
C ARG A 63 -18.27 10.36 3.48
N GLU A 64 -17.84 11.13 2.48
CA GLU A 64 -18.68 12.07 1.75
C GLU A 64 -18.96 11.63 0.31
N GLU A 65 -18.09 10.78 -0.27
CA GLU A 65 -18.17 10.34 -1.67
C GLU A 65 -18.17 8.80 -1.77
N GLY A 66 -19.05 8.14 -0.99
CA GLY A 66 -19.14 6.68 -0.90
C GLY A 66 -19.11 5.92 -2.24
N PRO A 67 -19.83 6.34 -3.31
CA PRO A 67 -19.74 5.69 -4.61
C PRO A 67 -18.35 5.78 -5.26
N VAL A 68 -17.63 6.89 -5.08
CA VAL A 68 -16.26 7.06 -5.58
C VAL A 68 -15.34 6.12 -4.82
N PHE A 69 -15.43 6.10 -3.49
CA PHE A 69 -14.62 5.19 -2.66
C PHE A 69 -14.88 3.72 -3.02
N ALA A 70 -16.15 3.32 -3.16
CA ALA A 70 -16.52 1.97 -3.59
C ALA A 70 -15.96 1.62 -4.97
N SER A 71 -15.91 2.58 -5.90
CA SER A 71 -15.29 2.37 -7.22
C SER A 71 -13.80 2.08 -7.12
N TRP A 72 -13.08 2.66 -6.14
CA TRP A 72 -11.68 2.34 -5.89
C TRP A 72 -11.52 0.95 -5.27
N LEU A 73 -12.37 0.58 -4.31
CA LEU A 73 -12.34 -0.75 -3.70
C LEU A 73 -12.55 -1.86 -4.75
N ALA A 74 -13.42 -1.62 -5.74
CA ALA A 74 -13.70 -2.56 -6.82
C ALA A 74 -12.48 -2.82 -7.75
N LEU A 75 -11.47 -1.95 -7.72
CA LEU A 75 -10.22 -2.13 -8.47
C LEU A 75 -9.19 -2.98 -7.71
N SER A 76 -9.49 -3.39 -6.47
CA SER A 76 -8.55 -4.12 -5.62
C SER A 76 -8.15 -5.45 -6.26
N ARG A 77 -6.83 -5.71 -6.25
CA ARG A 77 -6.21 -6.97 -6.69
C ARG A 77 -5.12 -7.32 -5.70
N GLU A 78 -5.05 -8.58 -5.31
CA GLU A 78 -3.95 -9.08 -4.50
C GLU A 78 -2.63 -8.99 -5.27
N PRO A 79 -1.50 -8.73 -4.58
CA PRO A 79 -0.17 -8.89 -5.17
C PRO A 79 0.06 -10.34 -5.61
N ASN A 80 1.02 -10.56 -6.51
CA ASN A 80 1.37 -11.91 -6.95
C ASN A 80 1.86 -12.74 -5.74
N PRO A 81 1.26 -13.91 -5.43
CA PRO A 81 1.56 -14.68 -4.22
C PRO A 81 3.02 -15.19 -4.16
N GLY A 82 3.78 -15.09 -5.26
CA GLY A 82 5.22 -15.32 -5.28
C GLY A 82 6.03 -14.42 -4.35
N TRP A 83 5.47 -13.30 -3.86
CA TRP A 83 6.12 -12.43 -2.87
C TRP A 83 6.60 -13.21 -1.63
N ALA A 84 5.85 -14.23 -1.20
CA ALA A 84 6.16 -15.02 0.00
C ALA A 84 7.38 -15.93 -0.16
N ARG A 85 7.86 -16.12 -1.40
CA ARG A 85 9.02 -16.96 -1.75
C ARG A 85 10.27 -16.15 -2.08
N LEU A 86 10.18 -14.82 -2.02
CA LEU A 86 11.35 -13.96 -2.21
C LEU A 86 12.36 -14.20 -1.08
N PRO A 87 13.67 -14.01 -1.34
CA PRO A 87 14.70 -14.14 -0.31
C PRO A 87 14.38 -13.29 0.92
N SER A 88 14.63 -13.80 2.12
CA SER A 88 14.39 -13.05 3.36
C SER A 88 15.41 -11.92 3.54
N ASP A 89 14.96 -10.77 4.04
CA ASP A 89 15.84 -9.71 4.54
C ASP A 89 16.28 -10.05 5.98
N PRO A 90 17.58 -10.06 6.31
CA PRO A 90 18.06 -10.25 7.69
C PRO A 90 17.47 -9.27 8.72
N LEU A 91 17.13 -8.04 8.33
CA LEU A 91 16.53 -7.03 9.19
C LEU A 91 15.01 -7.23 9.37
N ALA A 92 14.37 -7.92 8.42
CA ALA A 92 12.95 -8.22 8.44
C ALA A 92 12.69 -9.65 7.92
N PRO A 93 13.08 -10.69 8.69
CA PRO A 93 13.14 -12.07 8.19
C PRO A 93 11.77 -12.71 7.95
N ALA A 94 10.69 -12.11 8.47
CA ALA A 94 9.35 -12.62 8.26
C ALA A 94 8.91 -12.39 6.79
N PRO A 95 8.43 -13.41 6.05
CA PRO A 95 8.07 -13.24 4.64
C PRO A 95 7.05 -12.12 4.36
N ILE A 96 6.19 -11.80 5.33
CA ILE A 96 5.23 -10.70 5.24
C ILE A 96 5.88 -9.32 5.05
N ALA A 97 7.17 -9.16 5.39
CA ALA A 97 7.94 -7.95 5.08
C ALA A 97 7.98 -7.68 3.58
N ARG A 98 7.94 -8.73 2.74
CA ARG A 98 7.91 -8.64 1.28
C ARG A 98 6.60 -8.09 0.71
N LEU A 99 5.55 -7.93 1.51
CA LEU A 99 4.39 -7.13 1.12
C LEU A 99 4.71 -5.63 1.13
N LEU A 100 5.59 -5.19 2.03
CA LEU A 100 6.00 -3.80 2.15
C LEU A 100 7.14 -3.50 1.20
N ASP A 101 8.23 -4.26 1.29
CA ASP A 101 9.49 -4.01 0.59
C ASP A 101 10.12 -5.30 0.08
N THR A 102 10.37 -5.36 -1.22
CA THR A 102 10.95 -6.51 -1.91
C THR A 102 12.39 -6.33 -2.32
N ASP A 103 13.03 -5.21 -1.95
CA ASP A 103 14.41 -4.84 -2.32
C ASP A 103 14.65 -4.79 -3.83
N GLN A 104 13.62 -4.57 -4.63
CA GLN A 104 13.71 -4.57 -6.09
C GLN A 104 13.99 -3.16 -6.65
N TYR A 105 13.45 -2.13 -6.01
CA TYR A 105 13.62 -0.74 -6.39
C TYR A 105 14.84 -0.13 -5.71
N THR A 106 15.84 0.20 -6.53
CA THR A 106 17.14 0.71 -6.09
C THR A 106 17.26 2.24 -6.15
N GLY A 107 16.16 2.93 -6.47
CA GLY A 107 16.19 4.36 -6.79
C GLY A 107 16.69 4.67 -8.21
N THR A 108 17.16 3.68 -8.98
CA THR A 108 17.67 3.90 -10.35
C THR A 108 16.85 3.21 -11.43
N ASN A 109 15.93 2.32 -11.04
CA ASN A 109 15.16 1.44 -11.92
C ASN A 109 13.64 1.59 -11.69
N PRO A 110 13.04 2.80 -11.80
CA PRO A 110 11.65 3.04 -11.44
C PRO A 110 10.64 2.17 -12.21
N GLN A 111 11.02 1.62 -13.36
CA GLN A 111 10.20 0.71 -14.17
C GLN A 111 9.90 -0.61 -13.44
N ILE A 112 10.75 -1.05 -12.50
CA ILE A 112 10.50 -2.27 -11.72
C ILE A 112 9.27 -2.12 -10.82
N THR A 113 8.87 -0.87 -10.52
CA THR A 113 7.83 -0.61 -9.54
C THR A 113 6.44 -1.03 -10.01
N THR A 114 6.25 -1.31 -11.30
CA THR A 114 5.00 -1.89 -11.83
C THR A 114 5.05 -3.42 -11.96
N SER A 115 6.13 -4.05 -11.50
CA SER A 115 6.27 -5.51 -11.44
C SER A 115 5.17 -6.15 -10.57
N PRO A 116 4.64 -7.33 -10.94
CA PRO A 116 3.68 -8.05 -10.11
C PRO A 116 4.18 -8.43 -8.71
N LEU A 117 5.51 -8.45 -8.52
CA LEU A 117 6.18 -8.83 -7.28
C LEU A 117 6.70 -7.63 -6.48
N ILE A 118 6.38 -6.39 -6.84
CA ILE A 118 6.88 -5.22 -6.13
C ILE A 118 6.32 -5.12 -4.69
N GLY A 119 7.07 -4.54 -3.76
CA GLY A 119 6.57 -4.11 -2.46
C GLY A 119 5.72 -2.84 -2.56
N LEU A 120 4.73 -2.70 -1.68
CA LEU A 120 3.83 -1.54 -1.69
C LEU A 120 4.58 -0.23 -1.38
N SER A 121 5.58 -0.25 -0.49
CA SER A 121 6.35 0.94 -0.15
C SER A 121 7.18 1.42 -1.35
N GLU A 122 7.80 0.51 -2.08
CA GLU A 122 8.59 0.77 -3.28
C GLU A 122 7.72 1.37 -4.40
N TYR A 123 6.55 0.77 -4.63
CA TYR A 123 5.56 1.28 -5.58
C TYR A 123 5.14 2.70 -5.24
N THR A 124 4.73 2.94 -3.99
CA THR A 124 4.23 4.25 -3.55
C THR A 124 5.34 5.31 -3.59
N ASN A 125 6.55 4.97 -3.13
CA ASN A 125 7.68 5.89 -3.06
C ASN A 125 8.08 6.42 -4.44
N ALA A 126 8.22 5.53 -5.42
CA ALA A 126 8.74 5.85 -6.75
C ALA A 126 7.73 6.58 -7.65
N ASN A 127 6.43 6.38 -7.42
CA ASN A 127 5.38 6.82 -8.34
C ASN A 127 4.64 8.09 -7.89
N PHE A 128 4.68 8.46 -6.62
CA PHE A 128 3.88 9.57 -6.10
C PHE A 128 4.73 10.60 -5.37
N PHE A 129 4.31 11.85 -5.44
CA PHE A 129 4.84 12.91 -4.57
C PHE A 129 4.12 12.94 -3.23
N SER A 130 4.82 13.46 -2.22
CA SER A 130 4.29 13.91 -0.93
C SER A 130 4.40 15.44 -0.83
N GLU A 131 3.81 16.04 0.20
CA GLU A 131 3.64 17.51 0.32
C GLU A 131 4.92 18.32 0.16
N ASP A 132 6.01 17.93 0.83
CA ASP A 132 7.25 18.70 0.82
C ASP A 132 8.25 18.21 -0.25
N ARG A 133 7.92 17.14 -1.00
CA ARG A 133 8.87 16.42 -1.87
C ARG A 133 8.36 16.29 -3.31
N THR A 134 8.03 17.41 -3.94
CA THR A 134 7.30 17.45 -5.22
C THR A 134 8.14 17.54 -6.51
N LEU A 135 9.48 17.56 -6.50
CA LEU A 135 10.34 17.24 -7.68
C LEU A 135 11.88 17.27 -7.36
N PRO A 136 12.70 16.35 -7.91
CA PRO A 136 14.16 16.25 -7.70
C PRO A 136 15.10 17.28 -8.33
N GLU A 137 14.64 18.40 -8.88
CA GLU A 137 15.53 19.35 -9.59
C GLU A 137 16.03 20.49 -8.70
N ASP A 138 15.49 20.64 -7.49
CA ASP A 138 15.52 21.94 -6.81
C ASP A 138 16.32 22.01 -5.50
N THR A 139 16.92 20.92 -5.01
CA THR A 139 17.78 20.95 -3.81
C THR A 139 18.99 20.02 -3.92
N LEU A 140 20.20 20.58 -3.86
CA LEU A 140 21.38 19.88 -3.34
C LEU A 140 21.21 19.77 -1.81
N PRO A 141 21.60 18.66 -1.15
CA PRO A 141 22.39 17.51 -1.63
C PRO A 141 21.48 16.34 -2.12
N PRO A 142 22.00 15.17 -2.56
CA PRO A 142 21.29 14.27 -3.49
C PRO A 142 19.94 13.81 -2.95
N PHE A 143 18.95 13.82 -3.84
CA PHE A 143 17.59 13.46 -3.53
C PHE A 143 17.50 12.06 -2.91
N ARG A 144 16.96 11.99 -1.69
CA ARG A 144 16.58 10.72 -1.05
C ARG A 144 15.55 9.94 -1.89
N TYR A 145 14.82 10.63 -2.77
CA TYR A 145 13.76 10.07 -3.62
C TYR A 145 13.92 10.57 -5.06
N PRO A 146 14.63 9.82 -5.93
CA PRO A 146 14.98 10.25 -7.29
C PRO A 146 13.79 10.26 -8.26
N TYR A 147 12.68 9.62 -7.90
CA TYR A 147 11.46 9.57 -8.70
C TYR A 147 10.22 9.97 -7.88
N PRO A 148 9.14 10.43 -8.54
CA PRO A 148 9.08 10.83 -9.95
C PRO A 148 10.02 12.01 -10.29
N ALA A 149 10.64 11.97 -11.46
CA ALA A 149 11.58 13.00 -11.92
C ALA A 149 10.90 14.02 -12.85
N ARG A 150 11.59 15.12 -13.19
CA ARG A 150 11.08 16.10 -14.14
C ARG A 150 10.86 15.49 -15.53
N SER A 151 11.77 14.60 -15.94
CA SER A 151 11.68 13.80 -17.17
C SER A 151 10.48 12.85 -17.18
N SER A 152 9.95 12.49 -16.01
CA SER A 152 8.81 11.58 -15.88
C SER A 152 7.47 12.25 -16.18
N VAL A 153 7.43 13.57 -16.35
CA VAL A 153 6.18 14.33 -16.45
C VAL A 153 6.08 15.23 -17.69
N ARG A 154 4.85 15.45 -18.13
CA ARG A 154 4.50 16.45 -19.15
C ARG A 154 3.42 17.39 -18.63
N GLU A 155 3.47 18.66 -19.03
CA GLU A 155 2.41 19.61 -18.71
C GLU A 155 1.17 19.38 -19.59
N ALA A 156 -0.02 19.44 -18.98
CA ALA A 156 -1.29 19.36 -19.69
C ALA A 156 -2.36 20.24 -19.03
N ASP A 157 -3.24 20.79 -19.87
CA ASP A 157 -4.37 21.61 -19.45
C ASP A 157 -5.61 20.75 -19.20
N TYR A 158 -6.27 20.97 -18.07
CA TYR A 158 -7.51 20.31 -17.66
C TYR A 158 -8.59 21.35 -17.43
N ARG A 159 -9.79 21.09 -17.97
CA ARG A 159 -10.97 21.86 -17.62
C ARG A 159 -11.53 21.34 -16.32
N ILE A 160 -11.66 22.23 -15.34
CA ILE A 160 -12.27 21.94 -14.05
C ILE A 160 -13.50 22.84 -13.88
N THR A 161 -14.56 22.25 -13.34
CA THR A 161 -15.76 22.99 -12.94
C THR A 161 -15.61 23.35 -11.48
N LEU A 162 -15.61 24.65 -11.17
CA LEU A 162 -15.60 25.13 -9.79
C LEU A 162 -16.97 24.90 -9.14
N ARG A 163 -17.04 24.99 -7.81
CA ARG A 163 -18.31 24.96 -7.06
C ARG A 163 -19.33 26.04 -7.48
N THR A 164 -18.86 27.07 -8.19
CA THR A 164 -19.68 28.16 -8.75
C THR A 164 -20.16 27.88 -10.18
N ASP A 165 -20.06 26.63 -10.65
CA ASP A 165 -20.33 26.18 -12.03
C ASP A 165 -19.45 26.84 -13.12
N LYS A 166 -18.49 27.67 -12.72
CA LYS A 166 -17.54 28.27 -13.63
C LYS A 166 -16.52 27.24 -14.10
N GLN A 167 -16.38 27.12 -15.41
CA GLN A 167 -15.30 26.37 -16.04
C GLN A 167 -14.01 27.18 -15.99
N VAL A 168 -12.95 26.59 -15.45
CA VAL A 168 -11.60 27.15 -15.54
C VAL A 168 -10.62 26.12 -16.07
N THR A 169 -9.57 26.58 -16.73
CA THR A 169 -8.49 25.70 -17.18
C THR A 169 -7.38 25.74 -16.14
N ARG A 170 -7.00 24.57 -15.63
CA ARG A 170 -5.88 24.40 -14.71
C ARG A 170 -4.84 23.49 -15.35
N ARG A 171 -3.57 23.80 -15.15
CA ARG A 171 -2.46 23.02 -15.69
C ARG A 171 -1.92 22.06 -14.63
N TYR A 172 -1.61 20.84 -15.06
CA TYR A 172 -1.06 19.77 -14.24
C TYR A 172 0.21 19.22 -14.86
N PHE A 173 1.08 18.67 -14.01
CA PHE A 173 2.08 17.70 -14.43
C PHE A 173 1.41 16.33 -14.51
N LEU A 174 1.35 15.77 -15.70
CA LEU A 174 0.93 14.40 -15.93
C LEU A 174 2.11 13.47 -15.88
N LYS A 175 1.98 12.37 -15.15
CA LYS A 175 2.96 11.29 -15.09
C LYS A 175 2.89 10.48 -16.38
N VAL A 176 3.97 10.49 -17.17
CA VAL A 176 4.02 9.90 -18.52
C VAL A 176 5.17 8.88 -18.71
N ALA A 177 6.12 8.81 -17.79
CA ALA A 177 7.21 7.84 -17.83
C ALA A 177 7.62 7.41 -16.41
N ASP A 178 8.53 6.43 -16.29
CA ASP A 178 9.18 5.96 -15.05
C ASP A 178 8.26 5.34 -14.00
N GLY A 179 7.83 4.10 -14.20
CA GLY A 179 6.90 3.39 -13.30
C GLY A 179 5.45 3.49 -13.79
N ASP A 180 4.49 3.67 -12.89
CA ASP A 180 3.08 3.85 -13.23
C ASP A 180 2.84 5.23 -13.87
N THR A 181 1.89 5.32 -14.80
CA THR A 181 1.65 6.51 -15.63
C THR A 181 0.15 6.77 -15.88
N GLY A 182 -0.16 7.87 -16.55
CA GLY A 182 -1.52 8.19 -16.97
C GLY A 182 -2.37 8.90 -15.90
N TYR A 183 -1.76 9.76 -15.08
CA TYR A 183 -2.46 10.53 -14.04
C TYR A 183 -1.82 11.88 -13.74
N ARG A 184 -2.58 12.75 -13.07
CA ARG A 184 -2.10 14.02 -12.54
C ARG A 184 -1.22 13.75 -11.33
N LEU A 185 0.01 14.25 -11.39
CA LEU A 185 1.01 14.06 -10.36
C LEU A 185 1.15 15.28 -9.44
N ALA A 186 0.99 16.49 -10.00
CA ALA A 186 0.98 17.72 -9.22
C ALA A 186 0.39 18.83 -10.08
N THR A 187 -0.05 19.91 -9.45
CA THR A 187 -0.50 21.10 -10.15
C THR A 187 0.69 21.94 -10.61
N VAL A 188 0.53 22.65 -11.72
CA VAL A 188 1.49 23.69 -12.14
C VAL A 188 1.05 25.02 -11.53
N GLY A 189 1.96 25.68 -10.82
CA GLY A 189 1.67 26.97 -10.17
C GLY A 189 1.16 28.01 -11.16
N PHE A 190 0.03 28.64 -10.85
CA PHE A 190 -0.66 29.59 -11.74
C PHE A 190 0.24 30.73 -12.22
N LEU A 191 1.04 31.29 -11.29
CA LEU A 191 1.91 32.42 -11.59
C LEU A 191 3.25 32.00 -12.21
N ARG A 192 3.57 30.69 -12.29
CA ARG A 192 4.91 30.17 -12.64
C ARG A 192 5.52 30.80 -13.90
N ALA A 193 4.73 30.97 -14.96
CA ALA A 193 5.22 31.54 -16.21
C ALA A 193 5.60 33.03 -16.08
N TYR A 194 4.75 33.82 -15.42
CA TYR A 194 5.00 35.24 -15.16
C TYR A 194 6.27 35.42 -14.34
N LEU A 195 6.29 34.67 -13.27
CA LEU A 195 7.36 34.55 -12.31
C LEU A 195 8.71 34.19 -12.97
N GLN A 196 8.77 33.13 -13.79
CA GLN A 196 9.97 32.76 -14.57
C GLN A 196 10.38 33.85 -15.55
N ARG A 197 9.42 34.44 -16.28
CA ARG A 197 9.67 35.48 -17.29
C ARG A 197 10.34 36.72 -16.71
N TYR A 198 9.96 37.11 -15.50
CA TYR A 198 10.43 38.34 -14.85
C TYR A 198 11.45 38.10 -13.73
N ASN A 199 11.87 36.85 -13.51
CA ASN A 199 12.85 36.45 -12.50
C ASN A 199 12.55 37.01 -11.08
N LEU A 200 11.27 37.11 -10.71
CA LEU A 200 10.83 37.84 -9.52
C LEU A 200 11.08 37.09 -8.20
N ASP A 201 11.23 35.77 -8.26
CA ASP A 201 11.42 34.88 -7.11
C ASP A 201 11.89 33.49 -7.60
N PRO A 202 13.14 33.40 -8.08
CA PRO A 202 13.67 32.19 -8.72
C PRO A 202 13.61 30.94 -7.82
N ALA A 203 13.53 31.13 -6.50
CA ALA A 203 13.37 30.05 -5.53
C ALA A 203 11.90 29.63 -5.38
N ARG A 204 10.94 30.54 -5.25
CA ARG A 204 9.54 30.20 -4.93
C ARG A 204 8.76 29.55 -6.08
N PHE A 205 9.20 29.69 -7.33
CA PHE A 205 8.55 29.02 -8.48
C PHE A 205 8.71 27.51 -8.43
N ARG A 206 9.78 27.06 -7.78
CA ARG A 206 10.09 25.65 -7.48
C ARG A 206 9.10 25.07 -6.46
N HIS A 207 8.52 25.91 -5.61
CA HIS A 207 7.61 25.52 -4.53
C HIS A 207 6.13 25.81 -4.82
N SER A 208 5.78 26.34 -6.00
CA SER A 208 4.39 26.71 -6.34
C SER A 208 3.50 25.52 -6.78
N ARG A 209 4.01 24.30 -6.64
CA ARG A 209 3.33 23.05 -6.99
C ARG A 209 2.52 22.62 -5.78
N ALA A 210 1.24 22.32 -5.98
CA ALA A 210 0.36 21.80 -4.93
C ALA A 210 -0.22 20.45 -5.35
N LEU A 211 -0.42 19.57 -4.37
CA LEU A 211 -1.23 18.36 -4.51
C LEU A 211 -2.65 18.75 -4.14
N ASP A 212 -3.51 18.95 -5.15
CA ASP A 212 -4.91 19.27 -4.93
C ASP A 212 -5.76 18.00 -4.83
N GLU A 213 -7.04 18.17 -4.51
CA GLU A 213 -8.02 17.08 -4.47
C GLU A 213 -8.01 16.23 -5.75
N GLY A 214 -7.85 16.85 -6.92
CA GLY A 214 -7.77 16.13 -8.19
C GLY A 214 -6.57 15.18 -8.25
N VAL A 215 -5.39 15.66 -7.86
CA VAL A 215 -4.18 14.84 -7.77
C VAL A 215 -4.36 13.71 -6.77
N TYR A 216 -4.84 14.00 -5.55
CA TYR A 216 -5.03 12.95 -4.56
C TYR A 216 -6.13 11.95 -4.94
N LYS A 217 -7.18 12.32 -5.67
CA LYS A 217 -8.16 11.36 -6.22
C LYS A 217 -7.52 10.43 -7.24
N ASP A 218 -6.63 10.95 -8.08
CA ASP A 218 -5.86 10.12 -9.01
C ASP A 218 -4.92 9.16 -8.26
N TYR A 219 -4.38 9.58 -7.11
CA TYR A 219 -3.57 8.75 -6.22
C TYR A 219 -4.43 7.67 -5.54
N GLY A 220 -5.58 8.06 -4.99
CA GLY A 220 -6.52 7.16 -4.31
C GLY A 220 -7.00 6.03 -5.21
N THR A 221 -7.26 6.34 -6.49
CA THR A 221 -7.62 5.35 -7.52
C THR A 221 -6.55 4.25 -7.71
N ARG A 222 -5.30 4.51 -7.30
CA ARG A 222 -4.17 3.57 -7.44
C ARG A 222 -3.75 2.94 -6.12
N LEU A 223 -3.72 3.72 -5.04
CA LEU A 223 -3.15 3.34 -3.76
C LEU A 223 -4.18 2.66 -2.84
N VAL A 224 -5.43 3.12 -2.82
CA VAL A 224 -6.50 2.46 -2.03
C VAL A 224 -6.73 1.01 -2.45
N PRO A 225 -6.90 0.68 -3.75
CA PRO A 225 -7.08 -0.72 -4.16
C PRO A 225 -5.87 -1.60 -3.81
N ARG A 226 -4.65 -1.07 -3.86
CA ARG A 226 -3.44 -1.80 -3.47
C ARG A 226 -3.35 -2.00 -1.96
N ALA A 227 -3.66 -0.99 -1.16
CA ALA A 227 -3.71 -1.12 0.30
C ALA A 227 -4.66 -2.26 0.71
N VAL A 228 -5.83 -2.35 0.07
CA VAL A 228 -6.79 -3.44 0.29
C VAL A 228 -6.23 -4.79 -0.17
N GLY A 229 -5.70 -4.87 -1.39
CA GLY A 229 -5.17 -6.11 -1.96
C GLY A 229 -4.00 -6.68 -1.15
N TYR A 230 -3.07 -5.85 -0.69
CA TYR A 230 -1.92 -6.27 0.11
C TYR A 230 -2.34 -6.64 1.53
N SER A 231 -3.31 -5.94 2.11
CA SER A 231 -3.91 -6.32 3.41
C SER A 231 -4.60 -7.69 3.32
N LYS A 232 -5.30 -7.95 2.21
CA LYS A 232 -5.90 -9.27 1.94
C LYS A 232 -4.82 -10.35 1.82
N ALA A 233 -3.74 -10.11 1.07
CA ALA A 233 -2.65 -11.07 0.95
C ALA A 233 -1.99 -11.40 2.30
N LEU A 234 -1.88 -10.44 3.22
CA LEU A 234 -1.44 -10.71 4.60
C LEU A 234 -2.40 -11.65 5.32
N LEU A 235 -3.71 -11.41 5.22
CA LEU A 235 -4.72 -12.25 5.87
C LEU A 235 -4.70 -13.67 5.28
N ASP A 236 -4.70 -13.78 3.95
CA ASP A 236 -4.63 -15.07 3.26
C ASP A 236 -3.34 -15.81 3.60
N TYR A 237 -2.21 -15.09 3.73
CA TYR A 237 -0.98 -15.68 4.24
C TYR A 237 -1.15 -16.11 5.70
N PHE A 238 -1.68 -15.29 6.60
CA PHE A 238 -1.78 -15.65 8.02
C PHE A 238 -2.64 -16.89 8.24
N PHE A 239 -3.81 -16.95 7.58
CA PHE A 239 -4.76 -18.07 7.66
C PHE A 239 -4.47 -19.19 6.65
N ARG A 240 -3.33 -19.16 5.97
CA ARG A 240 -2.93 -20.25 5.08
C ARG A 240 -2.77 -21.55 5.85
N GLY A 241 -3.12 -22.64 5.19
CA GLY A 241 -3.09 -23.98 5.76
C GLY A 241 -4.31 -24.74 5.27
N THR A 242 -4.09 -25.98 4.85
CA THR A 242 -5.16 -26.89 4.49
C THR A 242 -4.90 -28.16 5.25
N LEU A 243 -5.80 -28.47 6.18
CA LEU A 243 -5.78 -29.73 6.91
C LEU A 243 -6.79 -30.65 6.24
N ASP A 244 -6.32 -31.83 5.84
CA ASP A 244 -7.19 -32.94 5.48
C ASP A 244 -7.26 -33.91 6.66
N PHE A 245 -8.37 -34.61 6.82
CA PHE A 245 -8.52 -35.60 7.88
C PHE A 245 -9.29 -36.82 7.42
N GLU A 246 -8.84 -37.97 7.90
CA GLU A 246 -9.47 -39.25 7.65
C GLU A 246 -9.80 -39.91 9.00
N VAL A 247 -11.04 -40.35 9.16
CA VAL A 247 -11.50 -41.07 10.37
C VAL A 247 -11.73 -42.53 10.02
N LYS A 248 -11.02 -43.45 10.67
CA LYS A 248 -11.17 -44.90 10.49
C LYS A 248 -11.52 -45.60 11.80
N PRO A 249 -12.16 -46.78 11.78
CA PRO A 249 -12.19 -47.65 12.94
C PRO A 249 -10.77 -48.02 13.37
N LYS A 250 -10.51 -48.00 14.68
CA LYS A 250 -9.21 -48.43 15.21
C LYS A 250 -9.31 -49.90 15.64
N GLY A 251 -8.90 -50.80 14.76
CA GLY A 251 -9.03 -52.26 14.98
C GLY A 251 -10.48 -52.73 14.97
N ASP A 252 -10.76 -53.84 15.65
CA ASP A 252 -12.09 -54.49 15.65
C ASP A 252 -13.09 -53.87 16.65
N ASP A 253 -12.65 -52.91 17.48
CA ASP A 253 -13.53 -52.24 18.43
C ASP A 253 -14.37 -51.14 17.73
N PRO A 254 -15.70 -51.29 17.64
CA PRO A 254 -16.56 -50.35 16.94
C PRO A 254 -16.70 -49.00 17.67
N THR A 255 -16.16 -48.85 18.87
CA THR A 255 -16.16 -47.60 19.65
C THR A 255 -14.90 -46.77 19.45
N LEU A 256 -13.79 -47.39 19.01
CA LEU A 256 -12.54 -46.69 18.79
C LEU A 256 -12.45 -46.14 17.36
N ARG A 257 -11.92 -44.93 17.25
CA ARG A 257 -11.63 -44.27 15.96
C ARG A 257 -10.16 -43.88 15.92
N GLU A 258 -9.54 -44.05 14.77
CA GLU A 258 -8.24 -43.50 14.41
C GLU A 258 -8.46 -42.26 13.56
N LEU A 259 -7.88 -41.13 13.97
CA LEU A 259 -7.91 -39.88 13.24
C LEU A 259 -6.54 -39.67 12.60
N LYS A 260 -6.47 -39.71 11.28
CA LYS A 260 -5.27 -39.32 10.53
C LYS A 260 -5.45 -37.90 10.01
N ILE A 261 -4.67 -36.97 10.55
CA ILE A 261 -4.62 -35.59 10.05
C ILE A 261 -3.45 -35.47 9.08
N THR A 262 -3.72 -34.97 7.88
CA THR A 262 -2.70 -34.73 6.86
C THR A 262 -2.60 -33.24 6.61
N ASN A 263 -1.37 -32.71 6.68
CA ASN A 263 -1.10 -31.38 6.18
C ASN A 263 -1.13 -31.40 4.65
N ALA A 264 -2.15 -30.80 4.06
CA ALA A 264 -2.24 -30.64 2.61
C ALA A 264 -1.53 -29.35 2.12
N ALA A 265 -0.98 -28.53 3.04
CA ALA A 265 -0.20 -27.36 2.68
C ALA A 265 1.28 -27.70 2.40
N ALA A 266 1.94 -26.81 1.64
CA ALA A 266 3.37 -26.94 1.31
C ALA A 266 4.33 -26.59 2.46
N GLU A 267 3.84 -25.92 3.50
CA GLU A 267 4.64 -25.62 4.69
C GLU A 267 4.68 -26.81 5.64
N ALA A 268 5.84 -27.10 6.23
CA ALA A 268 5.94 -28.11 7.27
C ALA A 268 5.07 -27.75 8.48
N MET A 269 4.33 -28.72 8.99
CA MET A 269 3.67 -28.63 10.28
C MET A 269 4.59 -29.20 11.34
N ASP A 270 4.67 -28.51 12.47
CA ASP A 270 5.37 -28.95 13.67
C ASP A 270 4.45 -28.72 14.88
N GLY A 271 4.54 -29.60 15.88
CA GLY A 271 3.71 -29.57 17.08
C GLY A 271 3.62 -30.92 17.78
N ASP A 272 3.62 -30.89 19.11
CA ASP A 272 3.33 -32.05 19.95
C ASP A 272 1.81 -32.23 20.08
N PHE A 273 1.31 -33.36 19.59
CA PHE A 273 -0.09 -33.76 19.73
C PHE A 273 -0.21 -34.70 20.94
N HIS A 274 -0.76 -34.21 22.05
CA HIS A 274 -1.02 -34.97 23.27
C HIS A 274 -2.49 -35.42 23.36
#